data_AF-A0A529FL72-F1
#
_entry.id   AF-A0A529FL72-F1
#
_cell.length_a   1.000
_cell.length_b   1.000
_cell.length_c   1.000
_cell.angle_alpha   90.00
_cell.angle_beta   90.00
_cell.angle_gamma   90.00
#
_symmetry.space_group_name_H-M   'P 1'
#
loop_
_entity.id
_entity.type
_entity.pdbx_description
1 polymer ?
#
loop_
_entity_poly.entity_id
_entity_poly.type
_entity_poly.pdbx_seq_one_letter_code
_entity_poly.pdbx_strand_id
1 'polypeptide(L)'
;GAKVAVLEAERVGCGASGRNGGHLNNGLAHSFLSAKAELGKERAIALYRALDDSVDTIEALVAEESIDCNFRRAGKLKLASKPQHFEAIARNFEAVHAEVDPDTELLSAADLKSEIGSPFHGAMLSKKSAMMHMGRYVAGLAMAATCHGAVIHENAAVTDRKQAGSRHELTTSRGKISADNVLVATGAYTAPNFNYFRRRIISVGSFIIATRPLSDA
;
A
#
# COMPACT_ATOMS: atom_id res chain seq x y z
N GLY A 1 4.61 -20.94 15.54
CA GLY A 1 3.74 -19.91 14.91
C GLY A 1 2.29 -20.38 14.88
N ALA A 2 1.39 -19.58 14.34
CA ALA A 2 0.00 -19.98 14.09
C ALA A 2 -0.10 -20.88 12.85
N LYS A 3 -1.11 -21.77 12.80
CA LYS A 3 -1.44 -22.55 11.60
C LYS A 3 -2.36 -21.73 10.71
N VAL A 4 -1.87 -21.30 9.55
CA VAL A 4 -2.58 -20.34 8.68
C VAL A 4 -2.98 -21.00 7.37
N ALA A 5 -4.23 -20.76 6.96
CA ALA A 5 -4.73 -21.07 5.63
C ALA A 5 -5.28 -19.80 4.96
N VAL A 6 -4.86 -19.54 3.72
CA VAL A 6 -5.39 -18.44 2.89
C VAL A 6 -6.35 -19.03 1.87
N LEU A 7 -7.55 -18.45 1.77
CA LEU A 7 -8.59 -18.86 0.82
C LEU A 7 -8.75 -17.74 -0.22
N GLU A 8 -8.10 -17.90 -1.36
CA GLU A 8 -8.12 -16.93 -2.47
C GLU A 8 -9.17 -17.37 -3.50
N ALA A 9 -10.06 -16.45 -3.88
CA ALA A 9 -11.14 -16.74 -4.81
C ALA A 9 -10.64 -17.05 -6.23
N GLU A 10 -9.53 -16.45 -6.61
CA GLU A 10 -8.89 -16.56 -7.92
C GLU A 10 -7.45 -17.06 -7.76
N ARG A 11 -6.46 -16.24 -8.13
CA ARG A 11 -5.03 -16.47 -7.91
C ARG A 11 -4.45 -15.33 -7.07
N VAL A 12 -3.39 -15.63 -6.32
CA VAL A 12 -2.70 -14.65 -5.48
C VAL A 12 -2.25 -13.47 -6.33
N GLY A 13 -2.64 -12.27 -5.91
CA GLY A 13 -2.32 -11.02 -6.61
C GLY A 13 -3.25 -10.65 -7.77
N CYS A 14 -4.32 -11.39 -8.07
CA CYS A 14 -5.26 -11.03 -9.14
C CYS A 14 -5.98 -9.68 -8.89
N GLY A 15 -6.13 -9.30 -7.62
CA GLY A 15 -6.81 -8.09 -7.18
C GLY A 15 -6.00 -6.81 -7.39
N ALA A 16 -6.34 -5.78 -6.62
CA ALA A 16 -5.64 -4.48 -6.67
C ALA A 16 -4.17 -4.58 -6.24
N SER A 17 -3.85 -5.51 -5.34
CA SER A 17 -2.50 -5.67 -4.78
C SER A 17 -1.46 -6.01 -5.85
N GLY A 18 -1.76 -6.86 -6.83
CA GLY A 18 -0.83 -7.21 -7.91
C GLY A 18 -0.90 -6.30 -9.14
N ARG A 19 -1.86 -5.36 -9.19
CA ARG A 19 -2.17 -4.52 -10.37
C ARG A 19 -2.01 -3.02 -10.16
N ASN A 20 -1.50 -2.59 -9.02
CA ASN A 20 -1.25 -1.17 -8.76
C ASN A 20 0.14 -0.71 -9.25
N GLY A 21 0.39 0.60 -9.21
CA GLY A 21 1.59 1.24 -9.77
C GLY A 21 2.90 1.02 -9.01
N GLY A 22 2.89 0.30 -7.88
CA GLY A 22 4.11 -0.06 -7.17
C GLY A 22 4.77 1.06 -6.39
N HIS A 23 3.99 2.06 -5.97
CA HIS A 23 4.47 3.15 -5.13
C HIS A 23 4.34 2.79 -3.64
N LEU A 24 5.44 2.90 -2.90
CA LEU A 24 5.49 2.80 -1.44
C LEU A 24 5.68 4.23 -0.91
N ASN A 25 4.56 4.92 -0.74
CA ASN A 25 4.58 6.31 -0.31
C ASN A 25 4.67 6.37 1.21
N ASN A 26 5.77 6.91 1.72
CA ASN A 26 5.87 7.26 3.12
C ASN A 26 4.99 8.49 3.43
N GLY A 27 4.50 8.58 4.66
CA GLY A 27 3.55 9.61 5.08
C GLY A 27 2.15 9.51 4.45
N LEU A 28 1.40 10.61 4.51
CA LEU A 28 -0.04 10.63 4.22
C LEU A 28 -0.35 11.04 2.76
N ALA A 29 -1.44 10.48 2.20
CA ALA A 29 -1.96 10.91 0.90
C ALA A 29 -2.48 12.36 0.94
N HIS A 30 -3.22 12.68 2.01
CA HIS A 30 -3.66 14.04 2.32
C HIS A 30 -2.59 14.82 3.08
N SER A 31 -2.84 16.11 3.29
CA SER A 31 -1.95 16.98 4.08
C SER A 31 -1.83 16.49 5.52
N PHE A 32 -0.61 16.49 6.05
CA PHE A 32 -0.34 16.23 7.47
C PHE A 32 -1.04 17.25 8.36
N LEU A 33 -1.14 18.51 7.91
CA LEU A 33 -1.93 19.54 8.60
C LEU A 33 -3.42 19.18 8.66
N SER A 34 -3.98 18.61 7.59
CA SER A 34 -5.38 18.15 7.59
C SER A 34 -5.58 16.99 8.55
N ALA A 35 -4.66 16.01 8.57
CA ALA A 35 -4.72 14.92 9.53
C ALA A 35 -4.59 15.41 10.99
N LYS A 36 -3.73 16.40 11.25
CA LYS A 36 -3.64 17.05 12.58
C LYS A 36 -4.95 17.71 12.98
N ALA A 37 -5.61 18.41 12.06
CA ALA A 37 -6.89 19.08 12.32
C ALA A 37 -8.02 18.08 12.62
N GLU A 38 -8.05 16.95 11.91
CA GLU A 38 -9.12 15.94 12.04
C GLU A 38 -8.89 14.96 13.20
N LEU A 39 -7.65 14.50 13.40
CA LEU A 39 -7.32 13.42 14.33
C LEU A 39 -6.66 13.91 15.62
N GLY A 40 -6.20 15.16 15.64
CA GLY A 40 -5.30 15.68 16.67
C GLY A 40 -3.82 15.37 16.38
N LYS A 41 -2.93 16.18 16.97
CA LYS A 41 -1.47 16.15 16.70
C LYS A 41 -0.86 14.77 16.94
N GLU A 42 -1.10 14.18 18.10
CA GLU A 42 -0.48 12.91 18.53
C GLU A 42 -0.83 11.77 17.58
N ARG A 43 -2.12 11.64 17.22
CA ARG A 43 -2.60 10.59 16.31
C ARG A 43 -2.09 10.80 14.88
N ALA A 44 -2.01 12.05 14.42
CA ALA A 44 -1.44 12.35 13.11
C ALA A 44 0.05 11.99 13.03
N ILE A 45 0.82 12.28 14.09
CA ILE A 45 2.23 11.90 14.19
C ILE A 45 2.38 10.38 14.18
N ALA A 46 1.62 9.68 15.03
CA ALA A 46 1.66 8.22 15.11
C ALA A 46 1.31 7.56 13.77
N LEU A 47 0.29 8.07 13.08
CA LEU A 47 -0.09 7.57 11.76
C LEU A 47 1.00 7.82 10.70
N TYR A 48 1.63 8.99 10.71
CA TYR A 48 2.74 9.27 9.79
C TYR A 48 3.91 8.30 10.02
N ARG A 49 4.31 8.11 11.28
CA ARG A 49 5.39 7.18 11.65
C ARG A 49 5.08 5.74 11.28
N ALA A 50 3.85 5.28 11.52
CA ALA A 50 3.44 3.95 11.10
C ALA A 50 3.54 3.75 9.57
N LEU A 51 3.32 4.79 8.77
CA LEU A 51 3.47 4.73 7.31
C LEU A 51 4.95 4.75 6.90
N ASP A 52 5.81 5.49 7.59
CA ASP A 52 7.26 5.42 7.39
C ASP A 52 7.78 4.01 7.72
N ASP A 53 7.47 3.50 8.91
CA ASP A 53 7.87 2.17 9.40
C ASP A 53 7.39 1.05 8.48
N SER A 54 6.25 1.25 7.79
CA SER A 54 5.74 0.27 6.82
C SER A 54 6.64 0.10 5.60
N VAL A 55 7.31 1.17 5.14
CA VAL A 55 8.25 1.08 4.02
C VAL A 55 9.51 0.34 4.45
N ASP A 56 10.01 0.65 5.65
CA ASP A 56 11.18 0.00 6.24
C ASP A 56 10.92 -1.50 6.48
N THR A 57 9.71 -1.84 6.95
CA THR A 57 9.27 -3.22 7.13
C THR A 57 9.23 -3.98 5.81
N ILE A 58 8.73 -3.37 4.73
CA ILE A 58 8.71 -4.01 3.41
C ILE A 58 10.13 -4.21 2.88
N GLU A 59 11.02 -3.22 3.03
CA GLU A 59 12.42 -3.36 2.62
C GLU A 59 13.11 -4.53 3.35
N ALA A 60 12.94 -4.59 4.68
CA ALA A 60 13.48 -5.67 5.49
C ALA A 60 12.95 -7.05 5.05
N LEU A 61 11.64 -7.15 4.81
CA LEU A 61 11.00 -8.39 4.38
C LEU A 61 11.45 -8.82 2.98
N VAL A 62 11.60 -7.88 2.05
CA VAL A 62 12.12 -8.15 0.70
C VAL A 62 13.54 -8.72 0.78
N ALA A 63 14.39 -8.17 1.65
CA ALA A 63 15.75 -8.65 1.87
C ALA A 63 15.76 -10.03 2.56
N GLU A 64 15.02 -10.20 3.65
CA GLU A 64 14.94 -11.43 4.45
C GLU A 64 14.48 -12.62 3.59
N GLU A 65 13.43 -12.43 2.81
CA GLU A 65 12.82 -13.48 1.99
C GLU A 65 13.40 -13.54 0.57
N SER A 66 14.42 -12.73 0.27
CA SER A 66 15.08 -12.67 -1.04
C SER A 66 14.09 -12.50 -2.21
N ILE A 67 13.11 -11.60 -2.04
CA ILE A 67 12.04 -11.38 -3.02
C ILE A 67 12.56 -10.50 -4.17
N ASP A 68 12.68 -11.08 -5.38
CA ASP A 68 13.05 -10.34 -6.59
C ASP A 68 11.90 -9.45 -7.11
N CYS A 69 11.66 -8.32 -6.44
CA CYS A 69 10.62 -7.36 -6.82
C CYS A 69 11.16 -6.00 -7.29
N ASN A 70 12.45 -5.87 -7.60
CA ASN A 70 13.08 -4.60 -7.97
C ASN A 70 12.78 -3.47 -6.96
N PHE A 71 12.85 -3.77 -5.66
CA PHE A 71 12.68 -2.76 -4.63
C PHE A 71 13.78 -1.68 -4.75
N ARG A 72 13.38 -0.41 -4.65
CA ARG A 72 14.31 0.72 -4.61
C ARG A 72 13.74 1.89 -3.83
N ARG A 73 14.55 2.48 -2.94
CA ARG A 73 14.30 3.79 -2.30
C ARG A 73 14.52 4.91 -3.33
N ALA A 74 13.53 5.13 -4.18
CA ALA A 74 13.60 6.15 -5.24
C ALA A 74 13.06 7.53 -4.80
N GLY A 75 12.59 7.65 -3.56
CA GLY A 75 11.90 8.85 -3.09
C GLY A 75 10.55 9.07 -3.79
N LYS A 76 9.91 10.19 -3.44
CA LYS A 76 8.63 10.63 -4.02
C LYS A 76 8.59 12.14 -4.09
N LEU A 77 8.20 12.67 -5.25
CA LEU A 77 7.96 14.10 -5.45
C LEU A 77 6.45 14.39 -5.46
N LYS A 78 6.01 15.26 -4.56
CA LYS A 78 4.68 15.88 -4.63
C LYS A 78 4.78 17.21 -5.37
N LEU A 79 4.40 17.21 -6.64
CA LEU A 79 4.64 18.30 -7.59
C LEU A 79 3.54 19.37 -7.58
N ALA A 80 3.94 20.65 -7.64
CA ALA A 80 3.04 21.78 -7.76
C ALA A 80 2.72 22.08 -9.23
N SER A 81 1.58 21.56 -9.72
CA SER A 81 1.10 21.84 -11.08
C SER A 81 0.58 23.28 -11.30
N LYS A 82 0.32 24.04 -10.22
CA LYS A 82 -0.11 25.45 -10.26
C LYS A 82 0.63 26.23 -9.17
N PRO A 83 0.79 27.56 -9.30
CA PRO A 83 1.47 28.36 -8.27
C PRO A 83 0.86 28.18 -6.88
N GLN A 84 -0.49 28.16 -6.77
CA GLN A 84 -1.18 28.00 -5.49
C GLN A 84 -0.96 26.63 -4.84
N HIS A 85 -0.62 25.60 -5.62
CA HIS A 85 -0.28 24.28 -5.07
C HIS A 85 1.05 24.34 -4.33
N PHE A 86 2.01 25.16 -4.79
CA PHE A 86 3.33 25.25 -4.16
C PHE A 86 3.22 25.81 -2.74
N GLU A 87 2.43 26.86 -2.53
CA GLU A 87 2.21 27.40 -1.19
C GLU A 87 1.62 26.37 -0.22
N ALA A 88 0.62 25.59 -0.68
CA ALA A 88 0.02 24.53 0.13
C ALA A 88 1.00 23.39 0.43
N ILE A 89 1.85 23.03 -0.54
CA ILE A 89 2.92 22.05 -0.38
C ILE A 89 3.97 22.55 0.61
N ALA A 90 4.43 23.80 0.48
CA ALA A 90 5.41 24.42 1.37
C ALA A 90 4.91 24.45 2.82
N ARG A 91 3.67 24.91 3.07
CA ARG A 91 3.09 24.88 4.42
C ARG A 91 3.02 23.47 5.01
N ASN A 92 2.66 22.48 4.19
CA ASN A 92 2.64 21.09 4.65
C ASN A 92 4.05 20.54 4.90
N PHE A 93 5.01 20.90 4.04
CA PHE A 93 6.42 20.56 4.18
C PHE A 93 6.96 21.04 5.53
N GLU A 94 6.77 22.31 5.90
CA GLU A 94 7.27 22.85 7.18
C GLU A 94 6.81 22.02 8.38
N ALA A 95 5.53 21.66 8.41
CA ALA A 95 4.97 20.83 9.48
C ALA A 95 5.52 19.40 9.47
N VAL A 96 5.66 18.80 8.28
CA VAL A 96 6.23 17.46 8.15
C VAL A 96 7.70 17.45 8.58
N HIS A 97 8.51 18.35 8.01
CA HIS A 97 9.94 18.46 8.26
C HIS A 97 10.24 18.67 9.75
N ALA A 98 9.52 19.59 10.40
CA ALA A 98 9.75 19.91 11.80
C ALA A 98 9.27 18.82 12.78
N GLU A 99 8.18 18.11 12.46
CA GLU A 99 7.52 17.24 13.45
C GLU A 99 7.71 15.74 13.21
N VAL A 100 7.86 15.31 11.95
CA VAL A 100 7.79 13.88 11.60
C VAL A 100 8.78 13.42 10.53
N ASP A 101 9.40 14.25 9.71
CA ASP A 101 10.38 13.75 8.72
C ASP A 101 11.40 14.82 8.31
N PRO A 102 12.49 14.99 9.09
CA PRO A 102 13.51 16.00 8.82
C PRO A 102 14.33 15.73 7.55
N ASP A 103 14.21 14.54 6.95
CA ASP A 103 14.90 14.21 5.69
C ASP A 103 14.13 14.68 4.45
N THR A 104 12.94 15.25 4.64
CA THR A 104 12.18 15.87 3.54
C THR A 104 12.82 17.17 3.07
N GLU A 105 12.63 17.47 1.79
CA GLU A 105 13.13 18.71 1.18
C GLU A 105 12.03 19.42 0.41
N LEU A 106 12.08 20.75 0.43
CA LEU A 106 11.27 21.61 -0.44
C LEU A 106 12.12 22.04 -1.63
N LEU A 107 11.67 21.71 -2.83
CA LEU A 107 12.37 21.98 -4.08
C LEU A 107 11.68 23.11 -4.84
N SER A 108 12.45 24.07 -5.32
CA SER A 108 11.98 25.10 -6.23
C SER A 108 11.80 24.55 -7.65
N ALA A 109 11.19 25.34 -8.53
CA ALA A 109 11.10 25.01 -9.95
C ALA A 109 12.49 24.85 -10.62
N ALA A 110 13.52 25.54 -10.12
CA ALA A 110 14.87 25.44 -10.66
C ALA A 110 15.53 24.11 -10.24
N ASP A 111 15.35 23.70 -8.99
CA ASP A 111 15.92 22.46 -8.44
C ASP A 111 15.37 21.22 -9.15
N LEU A 112 14.12 21.26 -9.61
CA LEU A 112 13.48 20.15 -10.30
C LEU A 112 14.07 19.84 -11.70
N LYS A 113 14.84 20.75 -12.30
CA LYS A 113 15.34 20.56 -13.68
C LYS A 113 16.27 19.35 -13.81
N SER A 114 16.99 18.98 -12.75
CA SER A 114 17.84 17.78 -12.75
C SER A 114 17.05 16.48 -12.56
N GLU A 115 15.82 16.56 -12.03
CA GLU A 115 15.00 15.40 -11.68
C GLU A 115 13.91 15.11 -12.73
N ILE A 116 13.28 16.15 -13.27
CA ILE A 116 12.11 16.05 -14.14
C ILE A 116 12.24 17.01 -15.33
N GLY A 117 12.10 16.48 -16.55
CA GLY A 117 12.17 17.26 -17.80
C GLY A 117 10.92 18.11 -18.12
N SER A 118 9.94 18.18 -17.23
CA SER A 118 8.67 18.91 -17.41
C SER A 118 8.53 20.08 -16.42
N PRO A 119 7.89 21.20 -16.81
CA PRO A 119 7.81 22.38 -15.94
C PRO A 119 6.79 22.19 -14.80
N PHE A 120 7.22 22.48 -13.57
CA PHE A 120 6.40 22.56 -12.37
C PHE A 120 6.78 23.77 -11.52
N HIS A 121 5.93 24.18 -10.59
CA HIS A 121 6.17 25.35 -9.73
C HIS A 121 7.00 25.05 -8.47
N GLY A 122 7.50 23.82 -8.34
CA GLY A 122 8.20 23.31 -7.17
C GLY A 122 7.61 21.99 -6.66
N ALA A 123 8.21 21.41 -5.63
CA ALA A 123 7.77 20.13 -5.07
C ALA A 123 8.19 19.97 -3.60
N MET A 124 7.60 18.98 -2.94
CA MET A 124 8.16 18.39 -1.74
C MET A 124 8.71 17.00 -2.08
N LEU A 125 9.97 16.75 -1.71
CA LEU A 125 10.64 15.47 -1.82
C LEU A 125 10.54 14.71 -0.49
N SER A 126 10.03 13.48 -0.56
CA SER A 126 10.03 12.51 0.55
C SER A 126 10.98 11.37 0.23
N LYS A 127 12.19 11.40 0.80
CA LYS A 127 13.28 10.47 0.46
C LYS A 127 13.03 9.03 0.89
N LYS A 128 12.26 8.83 1.97
CA LYS A 128 11.95 7.50 2.52
C LYS A 128 10.98 6.69 1.67
N SER A 129 10.29 7.32 0.71
CA SER A 129 9.41 6.60 -0.21
C SER A 129 10.20 5.66 -1.13
N ALA A 130 9.56 4.58 -1.56
CA ALA A 130 10.17 3.55 -2.38
C ALA A 130 9.25 3.13 -3.53
N MET A 131 9.77 2.28 -4.41
CA MET A 131 9.02 1.64 -5.48
C MET A 131 9.41 0.16 -5.60
N MET A 132 8.47 -0.66 -6.05
CA MET A 132 8.73 -2.06 -6.37
C MET A 132 7.71 -2.61 -7.39
N HIS A 133 8.05 -3.72 -8.03
CA HIS A 133 7.13 -4.46 -8.87
C HIS A 133 6.14 -5.25 -8.02
N MET A 134 4.89 -4.78 -7.91
CA MET A 134 3.89 -5.38 -7.02
C MET A 134 3.52 -6.82 -7.34
N GLY A 135 3.38 -7.17 -8.63
CA GLY A 135 3.09 -8.56 -9.02
C GLY A 135 4.15 -9.55 -8.51
N ARG A 136 5.44 -9.22 -8.69
CA ARG A 136 6.57 -10.00 -8.18
C ARG A 136 6.61 -10.01 -6.66
N TYR A 137 6.38 -8.86 -6.00
CA TYR A 137 6.34 -8.79 -4.54
C TYR A 137 5.26 -9.69 -3.95
N VAL A 138 4.03 -9.63 -4.47
CA VAL A 138 2.92 -10.45 -3.98
C VAL A 138 3.15 -11.94 -4.23
N ALA A 139 3.72 -12.31 -5.37
CA ALA A 139 4.10 -13.70 -5.66
C ALA A 139 5.20 -14.19 -4.71
N GLY A 140 6.27 -13.41 -4.52
CA GLY A 140 7.37 -13.73 -3.62
C GLY A 140 6.90 -13.84 -2.16
N LEU A 141 6.04 -12.93 -1.71
CA LEU A 141 5.46 -12.99 -0.37
C LEU A 141 4.60 -14.23 -0.15
N ALA A 142 3.85 -14.66 -1.17
CA ALA A 142 3.09 -15.90 -1.11
C ALA A 142 3.99 -17.13 -0.99
N MET A 143 5.08 -17.16 -1.77
CA MET A 143 6.09 -18.22 -1.69
C MET A 143 6.74 -18.27 -0.32
N ALA A 144 7.20 -17.12 0.19
CA ALA A 144 7.76 -16.99 1.54
C ALA A 144 6.78 -17.51 2.60
N ALA A 145 5.52 -17.08 2.57
CA ALA A 145 4.51 -17.56 3.50
C ALA A 145 4.33 -19.09 3.46
N THR A 146 4.36 -19.70 2.27
CA THR A 146 4.31 -21.16 2.11
C THR A 146 5.57 -21.86 2.63
N CYS A 147 6.76 -21.29 2.43
CA CYS A 147 8.00 -21.78 3.03
C CYS A 147 7.95 -21.78 4.57
N HIS A 148 7.26 -20.80 5.16
CA HIS A 148 6.98 -20.73 6.60
C HIS A 148 5.77 -21.56 7.06
N GLY A 149 5.20 -22.39 6.18
CA GLY A 149 4.16 -23.37 6.52
C GLY A 149 2.72 -22.89 6.39
N ALA A 150 2.47 -21.70 5.83
CA ALA A 150 1.11 -21.29 5.47
C ALA A 150 0.61 -22.08 4.25
N VAL A 151 -0.66 -22.46 4.26
CA VAL A 151 -1.29 -23.15 3.12
C VAL A 151 -2.16 -22.18 2.35
N ILE A 152 -1.85 -21.98 1.07
CA ILE A 152 -2.63 -21.10 0.19
C ILE A 152 -3.51 -21.95 -0.72
N HIS A 153 -4.81 -21.74 -0.65
CA HIS A 153 -5.81 -22.34 -1.52
C HIS A 153 -6.31 -21.30 -2.52
N GLU A 154 -5.75 -21.34 -3.72
CA GLU A 154 -6.29 -20.60 -4.88
C GLU A 154 -7.57 -21.27 -5.42
N ASN A 155 -8.37 -20.50 -6.15
CA ASN A 155 -9.68 -20.88 -6.69
C ASN A 155 -10.64 -21.43 -5.62
N ALA A 156 -10.53 -20.94 -4.39
CA ALA A 156 -11.24 -21.39 -3.20
C ALA A 156 -12.14 -20.28 -2.63
N ALA A 157 -12.99 -19.71 -3.47
CA ALA A 157 -13.87 -18.60 -3.09
C ALA A 157 -14.76 -18.99 -1.89
N VAL A 158 -14.71 -18.20 -0.82
CA VAL A 158 -15.55 -18.39 0.37
C VAL A 158 -16.98 -17.91 0.09
N THR A 159 -17.92 -18.85 0.07
CA THR A 159 -19.33 -18.61 -0.26
C THR A 159 -20.22 -18.47 0.97
N ASP A 160 -19.82 -19.02 2.12
CA ASP A 160 -20.57 -18.93 3.37
C ASP A 160 -19.65 -18.98 4.60
N ARG A 161 -20.08 -18.34 5.69
CA ARG A 161 -19.44 -18.39 7.01
C ARG A 161 -20.49 -18.59 8.07
N LYS A 162 -20.32 -19.61 8.90
CA LYS A 162 -21.17 -19.86 10.07
C LYS A 162 -20.32 -19.95 11.33
N GLN A 163 -20.91 -19.51 12.44
CA GLN A 163 -20.37 -19.81 13.76
C GLN A 163 -20.87 -21.21 14.17
N ALA A 164 -19.95 -22.11 14.50
CA ALA A 164 -20.22 -23.45 14.98
C ALA A 164 -19.59 -23.61 16.37
N GLY A 165 -20.34 -23.25 17.42
CA GLY A 165 -19.82 -23.17 18.78
C GLY A 165 -18.72 -22.11 18.89
N SER A 166 -17.55 -22.49 19.40
CA SER A 166 -16.38 -21.61 19.52
C SER A 166 -15.59 -21.41 18.23
N ARG A 167 -15.91 -22.13 17.16
CA ARG A 167 -15.15 -22.10 15.89
C ARG A 167 -15.97 -21.51 14.76
N HIS A 168 -15.28 -21.10 13.70
CA HIS A 168 -15.88 -20.73 12.43
C HIS A 168 -15.85 -21.92 11.46
N GLU A 169 -16.95 -22.16 10.75
CA GLU A 169 -17.00 -23.02 9.58
C GLU A 169 -17.12 -22.14 8.33
N LEU A 170 -16.19 -22.30 7.40
CA LEU A 170 -16.18 -21.64 6.10
C LEU A 170 -16.54 -22.65 5.01
N THR A 171 -17.51 -22.29 4.17
CA THR A 171 -17.78 -23.04 2.94
C THR A 171 -17.10 -22.33 1.78
N THR A 172 -16.38 -23.09 0.97
CA THR A 172 -15.71 -22.61 -0.23
C THR A 172 -16.21 -23.36 -1.46
N SER A 173 -15.86 -22.88 -2.66
CA SER A 173 -16.04 -23.60 -3.93
C SER A 173 -15.36 -24.98 -3.96
N ARG A 174 -14.39 -25.25 -3.07
CA ARG A 174 -13.59 -26.48 -3.02
C ARG A 174 -13.92 -27.38 -1.82
N GLY A 175 -14.89 -27.01 -0.99
CA GLY A 175 -15.24 -27.74 0.23
C GLY A 175 -15.24 -26.86 1.48
N LYS A 176 -15.26 -27.48 2.65
CA LYS A 176 -15.37 -26.79 3.94
C LYS A 176 -14.06 -26.81 4.72
N ILE A 177 -13.83 -25.76 5.50
CA ILE A 177 -12.72 -25.66 6.44
C ILE A 177 -13.20 -25.05 7.76
N SER A 178 -12.66 -25.53 8.89
CA SER A 178 -12.92 -24.96 10.21
C SER A 178 -11.69 -24.22 10.74
N ALA A 179 -11.91 -23.07 11.37
CA ALA A 179 -10.85 -22.24 11.93
C ALA A 179 -11.29 -21.62 13.26
N ASP A 180 -10.34 -21.38 14.16
CA ASP A 180 -10.63 -20.73 15.45
C ASP A 180 -10.80 -19.22 15.28
N ASN A 181 -10.06 -18.64 14.32
CA ASN A 181 -10.13 -17.22 13.98
C ASN A 181 -10.23 -17.06 12.45
N VAL A 182 -10.93 -16.01 12.00
CA VAL A 182 -11.08 -15.68 10.58
C VAL A 182 -10.76 -14.21 10.37
N LEU A 183 -9.79 -13.93 9.49
CA LEU A 183 -9.50 -12.58 9.02
C LEU A 183 -10.10 -12.39 7.63
N VAL A 184 -10.86 -11.31 7.44
CA VAL A 184 -11.45 -10.95 6.14
C VAL A 184 -10.58 -9.87 5.48
N ALA A 185 -9.80 -10.26 4.47
CA ALA A 185 -8.86 -9.40 3.76
C ALA A 185 -9.19 -9.27 2.25
N THR A 186 -10.47 -9.21 1.90
CA THR A 186 -10.97 -9.29 0.51
C THR A 186 -11.17 -7.94 -0.17
N GLY A 187 -10.95 -6.82 0.53
CA GLY A 187 -10.95 -5.47 -0.02
C GLY A 187 -12.21 -5.14 -0.85
N ALA A 188 -12.02 -4.52 -2.01
CA ALA A 188 -13.10 -4.17 -2.95
C ALA A 188 -13.85 -5.38 -3.51
N TYR A 189 -13.29 -6.60 -3.39
CA TYR A 189 -13.90 -7.85 -3.84
C TYR A 189 -14.70 -8.56 -2.75
N THR A 190 -14.96 -7.89 -1.63
CA THR A 190 -15.76 -8.43 -0.53
C THR A 190 -17.13 -8.90 -1.03
N ALA A 191 -17.34 -10.22 -0.99
CA ALA A 191 -18.53 -10.86 -1.51
C ALA A 191 -19.80 -10.55 -0.67
N PRO A 192 -21.01 -10.69 -1.24
CA PRO A 192 -22.27 -10.35 -0.58
C PRO A 192 -22.54 -11.05 0.75
N ASN A 193 -22.02 -12.27 0.93
CA ASN A 193 -22.07 -13.04 2.19
C ASN A 193 -21.30 -12.36 3.35
N PHE A 194 -20.44 -11.38 3.07
CA PHE A 194 -19.76 -10.52 4.05
C PHE A 194 -20.40 -9.12 4.12
N ASN A 195 -21.73 -9.06 4.12
CA ASN A 195 -22.53 -7.85 3.98
C ASN A 195 -22.19 -6.71 4.97
N TYR A 196 -21.79 -7.04 6.20
CA TYR A 196 -21.35 -6.05 7.19
C TYR A 196 -20.18 -5.19 6.66
N PHE A 197 -19.17 -5.84 6.09
CA PHE A 197 -18.00 -5.19 5.49
C PHE A 197 -18.35 -4.57 4.14
N ARG A 198 -19.08 -5.31 3.29
CA ARG A 198 -19.43 -4.86 1.93
C ARG A 198 -20.14 -3.50 1.93
N ARG A 199 -21.05 -3.25 2.87
CA ARG A 199 -21.79 -1.95 2.95
C ARG A 199 -20.94 -0.76 3.38
N ARG A 200 -19.70 -1.00 3.83
CA ARG A 200 -18.76 0.01 4.34
C ARG A 200 -17.57 0.22 3.39
N ILE A 201 -17.53 -0.48 2.26
CA ILE A 201 -16.45 -0.42 1.28
C ILE A 201 -17.04 0.10 -0.03
N ILE A 202 -16.47 1.19 -0.54
CA ILE A 202 -16.78 1.73 -1.87
C ILE A 202 -15.68 1.28 -2.83
N SER A 203 -16.07 0.67 -3.95
CA SER A 203 -15.13 0.28 -5.00
C SER A 203 -14.89 1.45 -5.94
N VAL A 204 -13.64 1.85 -6.10
CA VAL A 204 -13.23 2.93 -7.01
C VAL A 204 -12.32 2.35 -8.09
N GLY A 205 -12.66 2.60 -9.34
CA GLY A 205 -11.83 2.21 -10.48
C GLY A 205 -10.55 3.03 -10.53
N SER A 206 -9.40 2.37 -10.64
CA SER A 206 -8.10 2.98 -10.87
C SER A 206 -7.49 2.36 -12.12
N PHE A 207 -6.91 3.19 -12.98
CA PHE A 207 -6.38 2.79 -14.27
C PHE A 207 -4.93 3.25 -14.38
N ILE A 208 -4.09 2.41 -14.96
CA ILE A 208 -2.68 2.67 -15.20
C ILE A 208 -2.44 2.49 -16.70
N ILE A 209 -1.62 3.37 -17.27
CA ILE A 209 -1.16 3.26 -18.65
C ILE A 209 0.33 2.95 -18.59
N ALA A 210 0.77 1.97 -19.37
CA ALA A 210 2.18 1.71 -19.64
C ALA A 210 2.50 2.24 -21.04
N THR A 211 3.60 2.98 -21.16
CA THR A 211 4.15 3.37 -22.46
C THR A 211 5.16 2.32 -22.92
N ARG A 212 5.53 2.36 -24.20
CA ARG A 212 6.82 1.81 -24.61
C ARG A 212 7.95 2.48 -23.81
N PRO A 213 9.08 1.79 -23.55
CA PRO A 213 10.27 2.45 -23.01
C PRO A 213 10.57 3.71 -23.83
N LEU A 214 10.83 4.81 -23.14
CA LEU A 214 11.30 6.02 -23.78
C LEU A 214 12.79 5.82 -24.11
N SER A 215 13.25 6.41 -25.20
CA SER A 215 14.70 6.47 -25.46
C SER A 215 15.36 7.31 -24.37
N ASP A 216 16.61 7.01 -24.06
CA ASP A 216 17.43 7.91 -23.24
C ASP A 216 17.44 9.31 -23.86
N ALA A 217 17.44 10.33 -23.00
CA ALA A 217 17.47 11.74 -23.40
C ALA A 217 18.88 12.15 -23.87
#